data_AF-A0A838J173-F1
#
_entry.id   AF-A0A838J173-F1
#
_cell.length_a   1.000
_cell.length_b   1.000
_cell.length_c   1.000
_cell.angle_alpha   90.00
_cell.angle_beta   90.00
_cell.angle_gamma   90.00
#
_symmetry.space_group_name_H-M   'P 1'
#
loop_
_entity.id
_entity.type
_entity.pdbx_description
1 polymer ?
#
loop_
_entity_poly.entity_id
_entity_poly.type
_entity_poly.pdbx_seq_one_letter_code
_entity_poly.pdbx_strand_id
1 'polypeptide(L)'
;MVSVLTEPLGMPGLEKCLMRAPQLYSRVGFAHEMEPLSEEETHDFLGKRWSHRVKPHSDDFTDKEAVATIVRITRGNLRLIDRLMLQVEHVLIANKLQVVTKEVVETARQNLIIGPG
;
A
#
# COMPACT_ATOMS: atom_id res chain seq x y z
N MET A 1 16.94 3.26 -28.68
CA MET A 1 17.35 4.07 -27.51
C MET A 1 16.18 4.02 -26.55
N VAL A 2 16.18 3.05 -25.63
CA VAL A 2 15.04 2.82 -24.72
C VAL A 2 15.34 3.61 -23.45
N SER A 3 14.67 4.74 -23.29
CA SER A 3 14.63 5.46 -22.03
C SER A 3 13.87 4.59 -21.03
N VAL A 4 14.57 4.00 -20.08
CA VAL A 4 13.98 3.35 -18.90
C VAL A 4 14.66 3.94 -17.70
N LEU A 5 14.00 4.89 -17.04
CA LEU A 5 14.35 5.34 -15.70
C LEU A 5 13.05 5.81 -15.04
N THR A 6 12.30 4.89 -14.45
CA THR A 6 11.60 5.07 -13.16
C THR A 6 11.01 3.74 -12.66
N GLU A 7 11.65 3.21 -11.62
CA GLU A 7 11.19 2.31 -10.55
C GLU A 7 10.20 1.14 -10.88
N PRO A 8 10.70 -0.08 -11.15
CA PRO A 8 9.84 -1.25 -11.22
C PRO A 8 9.26 -1.57 -9.83
N LEU A 9 7.92 -1.63 -9.75
CA LEU A 9 7.14 -2.06 -8.57
C LEU A 9 7.31 -1.19 -7.30
N GLY A 10 7.79 0.04 -7.40
CA GLY A 10 8.02 0.89 -6.23
C GLY A 10 8.98 0.26 -5.22
N MET A 11 9.96 -0.52 -5.70
CA MET A 11 11.10 -1.01 -4.92
C MET A 11 12.29 -0.06 -5.06
N PRO A 12 12.62 0.78 -4.05
CA PRO A 12 13.92 1.42 -4.04
C PRO A 12 14.98 0.31 -4.04
N GLY A 13 15.84 0.29 -5.08
CA GLY A 13 16.99 -0.62 -5.17
C GLY A 13 16.83 -1.84 -6.10
N LEU A 14 15.64 -2.15 -6.63
CA LEU A 14 15.52 -3.22 -7.64
C LEU A 14 16.31 -2.90 -8.92
N GLU A 15 16.34 -1.63 -9.29
CA GLU A 15 17.16 -1.11 -10.39
C GLU A 15 18.66 -1.31 -10.15
N LYS A 16 19.13 -1.13 -8.90
CA LYS A 16 20.52 -1.42 -8.51
C LYS A 16 20.84 -2.91 -8.57
N CYS A 17 19.90 -3.78 -8.19
CA CYS A 17 20.04 -5.23 -8.35
C CYS A 17 20.10 -5.65 -9.82
N LEU A 18 19.26 -5.07 -10.67
CA LEU A 18 19.22 -5.34 -12.11
C LEU A 18 20.47 -4.83 -12.84
N MET A 19 20.97 -3.63 -12.49
CA MET A 19 22.24 -3.10 -13.01
C MET A 19 23.44 -4.01 -12.71
N ARG A 20 23.42 -4.73 -11.57
CA ARG A 20 24.51 -5.64 -11.16
C ARG A 20 24.43 -7.00 -11.85
N ALA A 21 23.34 -7.32 -12.54
CA ALA A 21 23.13 -8.60 -13.22
C ALA A 21 22.66 -8.37 -14.68
N PRO A 22 23.53 -7.89 -15.57
CA PRO A 22 23.17 -7.54 -16.96
C PRO A 22 22.59 -8.71 -17.77
N GLN A 23 22.90 -9.97 -17.42
CA GLN A 23 22.31 -11.17 -18.00
C GLN A 23 20.81 -11.35 -17.72
N LEU A 24 20.25 -10.67 -16.71
CA LEU A 24 18.81 -10.65 -16.45
C LEU A 24 18.10 -9.65 -17.36
N TYR A 25 18.72 -8.51 -17.68
CA TYR A 25 18.14 -7.51 -18.59
C TYR A 25 17.81 -8.08 -19.96
N SER A 26 18.68 -8.94 -20.51
CA SER A 26 18.45 -9.59 -21.81
C SER A 26 17.32 -10.63 -21.78
N ARG A 27 16.85 -11.02 -20.59
CA ARG A 27 15.78 -12.01 -20.37
C ARG A 27 14.47 -11.42 -19.87
N VAL A 28 14.45 -10.14 -19.51
CA VAL A 28 13.22 -9.43 -19.13
C VAL A 28 12.58 -8.88 -20.40
N GLY A 29 11.59 -9.62 -20.94
CA GLY A 29 10.83 -9.19 -22.10
C GLY A 29 9.83 -8.07 -21.82
N PHE A 30 9.51 -7.81 -20.54
CA PHE A 30 8.48 -6.86 -20.13
C PHE A 30 8.83 -6.24 -18.77
N ALA A 31 8.77 -4.91 -18.71
CA ALA A 31 8.76 -4.15 -17.46
C ALA A 31 7.49 -3.31 -17.46
N HIS A 32 6.65 -3.48 -16.43
CA HIS A 32 5.43 -2.69 -16.27
C HIS A 32 5.57 -1.83 -15.02
N GLU A 33 5.40 -0.53 -15.19
CA GLU A 33 5.30 0.41 -14.09
C GLU A 33 3.89 0.30 -13.50
N MET A 34 3.81 0.12 -12.19
CA MET A 34 2.53 0.11 -11.49
C MET A 34 2.19 1.55 -11.15
N GLU A 35 1.14 2.10 -11.74
CA GLU A 35 0.66 3.43 -11.38
C GLU A 35 0.12 3.42 -9.94
N PRO A 36 0.31 4.52 -9.18
CA PRO A 36 -0.29 4.64 -7.87
C PRO A 36 -1.81 4.63 -7.99
N LEU A 37 -2.49 3.96 -7.07
CA LEU A 37 -3.95 3.88 -7.09
C LEU A 37 -4.56 5.27 -6.85
N SER A 38 -5.61 5.57 -7.61
CA SER A 38 -6.50 6.70 -7.34
C SER A 38 -7.24 6.50 -6.01
N GLU A 39 -7.92 7.53 -5.53
CA GLU A 39 -8.75 7.43 -4.33
C GLU A 39 -9.90 6.43 -4.51
N GLU A 40 -10.55 6.43 -5.67
CA GLU A 40 -11.62 5.49 -6.00
C GLU A 40 -11.09 4.05 -6.09
N GLU A 41 -9.94 3.87 -6.75
CA GLU A 41 -9.32 2.55 -6.86
C GLU A 41 -8.85 2.03 -5.50
N THR A 42 -8.37 2.93 -4.63
CA THR A 42 -7.98 2.57 -3.26
C THR A 42 -9.19 2.16 -2.44
N HIS A 43 -10.31 2.88 -2.55
CA HIS A 43 -11.57 2.51 -1.91
C HIS A 43 -12.03 1.11 -2.34
N ASP A 44 -12.07 0.86 -3.66
CA ASP A 44 -12.43 -0.43 -4.23
C ASP A 44 -11.47 -1.55 -3.82
N PHE A 45 -10.16 -1.26 -3.82
CA PHE A 45 -9.14 -2.20 -3.39
C PHE A 45 -9.34 -2.60 -1.93
N LEU A 46 -9.57 -1.63 -1.04
CA LEU A 46 -9.80 -1.88 0.38
C LEU A 46 -11.08 -2.69 0.61
N GLY A 47 -12.18 -2.35 -0.08
CA GLY A 47 -13.44 -3.09 0.03
C GLY A 47 -13.33 -4.56 -0.41
N LYS A 48 -12.60 -4.83 -1.50
CA LYS A 48 -12.40 -6.20 -2.01
C LYS A 48 -11.37 -6.98 -1.21
N ARG A 49 -10.23 -6.37 -0.89
CA ARG A 49 -9.08 -7.06 -0.28
C ARG A 49 -9.23 -7.19 1.22
N TRP A 50 -9.83 -6.22 1.91
CA TRP A 50 -9.80 -6.14 3.38
C TRP A 50 -11.06 -6.67 4.07
N SER A 51 -12.11 -6.98 3.30
CA SER A 51 -13.38 -7.51 3.80
C SER A 51 -13.28 -8.81 4.62
N HIS A 52 -12.24 -9.60 4.41
CA HIS A 52 -12.01 -10.84 5.15
C HIS A 52 -11.26 -10.67 6.48
N ARG A 53 -10.64 -9.50 6.74
CA ARG A 53 -9.75 -9.28 7.91
C ARG A 53 -10.40 -8.44 8.99
N VAL A 54 -11.17 -7.44 8.60
CA VAL A 54 -11.85 -6.53 9.52
C VAL A 54 -13.33 -6.56 9.21
N LYS A 55 -14.17 -6.77 10.23
CA LYS A 55 -15.61 -6.64 10.08
C LYS A 55 -15.91 -5.17 9.83
N PRO A 56 -16.46 -4.78 8.67
CA PRO A 56 -16.93 -3.43 8.49
C PRO A 56 -18.02 -3.20 9.52
N HIS A 57 -17.92 -2.10 10.26
CA HIS A 57 -19.10 -1.59 10.93
C HIS A 57 -19.96 -0.92 9.87
N SER A 58 -21.21 -1.36 9.76
CA SER A 58 -22.21 -0.84 8.83
C SER A 58 -21.96 -1.17 7.36
N ASP A 59 -23.02 -1.18 6.56
CA ASP A 59 -23.08 -1.48 5.10
C ASP A 59 -22.18 -0.59 4.21
N ASP A 60 -21.40 0.30 4.81
CA ASP A 60 -20.40 1.15 4.15
C ASP A 60 -19.03 0.76 4.69
N PHE A 61 -18.22 0.09 3.87
CA PHE A 61 -16.88 -0.37 4.25
C PHE A 61 -15.93 0.85 4.43
N THR A 62 -16.05 1.48 5.59
CA THR A 62 -15.12 2.41 6.25
C THR A 62 -15.16 3.87 5.78
N ASP A 63 -15.68 4.73 6.68
CA ASP A 63 -15.60 6.19 6.75
C ASP A 63 -14.74 6.84 5.65
N LYS A 64 -15.38 7.60 4.74
CA LYS A 64 -14.68 8.27 3.61
C LYS A 64 -13.45 9.05 4.07
N GLU A 65 -13.48 9.57 5.30
CA GLU A 65 -12.36 10.26 5.91
C GLU A 65 -11.16 9.34 6.21
N ALA A 66 -11.38 8.09 6.62
CA ALA A 66 -10.33 7.11 6.84
C ALA A 66 -9.67 6.70 5.51
N VAL A 67 -10.47 6.46 4.46
CA VAL A 67 -9.95 6.12 3.12
C VAL A 67 -9.14 7.29 2.55
N ALA A 68 -9.67 8.51 2.60
CA ALA A 68 -8.94 9.70 2.18
C ALA A 68 -7.62 9.87 2.97
N THR A 69 -7.62 9.55 4.26
CA THR A 69 -6.41 9.59 5.10
C THR A 69 -5.39 8.53 4.67
N ILE A 70 -5.83 7.31 4.36
CA ILE A 70 -4.95 6.25 3.83
C ILE A 70 -4.30 6.70 2.52
N VAL A 71 -5.09 7.17 1.55
CA VAL A 71 -4.61 7.66 0.25
C VAL A 71 -3.61 8.79 0.44
N ARG A 72 -3.88 9.73 1.35
CA ARG A 72 -2.97 10.86 1.66
C ARG A 72 -1.64 10.39 2.25
N ILE A 73 -1.64 9.38 3.12
CA ILE A 73 -0.43 8.83 3.74
C ILE A 73 0.39 8.02 2.72
N THR A 74 -0.27 7.21 1.91
CA THR A 74 0.41 6.25 1.03
C THR A 74 0.67 6.78 -0.37
N ARG A 75 0.01 7.88 -0.76
CA ARG A 75 0.00 8.47 -2.12
C ARG A 75 -0.35 7.43 -3.19
N GLY A 76 -1.25 6.50 -2.88
CA GLY A 76 -1.64 5.42 -3.79
C GLY A 76 -0.60 4.31 -3.96
N ASN A 77 0.51 4.32 -3.21
CA ASN A 77 1.48 3.23 -3.28
C ASN A 77 0.91 1.96 -2.64
N LEU A 78 0.54 0.99 -3.48
CA LEU A 78 -0.07 -0.28 -3.07
C LEU A 78 0.71 -1.02 -1.98
N ARG A 79 2.05 -1.04 -2.06
CA ARG A 79 2.90 -1.73 -1.07
C ARG A 79 2.83 -1.04 0.28
N LEU A 80 2.75 0.29 0.28
CA LEU A 80 2.62 1.08 1.48
C LEU A 80 1.20 0.97 2.07
N ILE A 81 0.17 0.88 1.22
CA ILE A 81 -1.21 0.58 1.61
C ILE A 81 -1.26 -0.77 2.33
N ASP A 82 -0.76 -1.85 1.72
CA ASP A 82 -0.77 -3.19 2.33
C ASP A 82 -0.06 -3.20 3.70
N ARG A 83 1.10 -2.52 3.80
CA ARG A 83 1.84 -2.42 5.07
C ARG A 83 1.09 -1.62 6.13
N LEU A 84 0.48 -0.49 5.75
CA LEU A 84 -0.31 0.33 6.67
C LEU A 84 -1.53 -0.45 7.18
N MET A 85 -2.22 -1.16 6.30
CA MET A 85 -3.40 -1.93 6.67
C MET A 85 -3.06 -3.08 7.62
N LEU A 86 -1.90 -3.73 7.48
CA LEU A 86 -1.40 -4.70 8.48
C LEU A 86 -1.23 -4.05 9.87
N GLN A 87 -0.72 -2.82 9.93
CA GLN A 87 -0.62 -2.10 11.21
C GLN A 87 -2.00 -1.70 11.76
N VAL A 88 -2.94 -1.32 10.90
CA VAL A 88 -4.33 -1.04 11.29
C VAL A 88 -4.96 -2.27 11.95
N GLU A 89 -4.81 -3.46 11.35
CA GLU A 89 -5.29 -4.72 11.94
C GLU A 89 -4.66 -4.98 13.32
N HIS A 90 -3.34 -4.76 13.47
CA HIS A 90 -2.70 -4.88 14.79
C HIS A 90 -3.24 -3.89 15.82
N VAL A 91 -3.45 -2.63 15.45
CA VAL A 91 -4.02 -1.61 16.36
C VAL A 91 -5.45 -1.99 16.75
N LEU A 92 -6.27 -2.48 15.82
CA LEU A 92 -7.63 -2.93 16.10
C LEU A 92 -7.64 -4.09 17.09
N ILE A 93 -6.83 -5.13 16.86
CA ILE A 93 -6.74 -6.30 17.72
C ILE A 93 -6.25 -5.92 19.12
N ALA A 94 -5.19 -5.11 19.22
CA ALA A 94 -4.61 -4.68 20.48
C ALA A 94 -5.60 -3.86 21.33
N ASN A 95 -6.38 -2.99 20.69
CA ASN A 95 -7.35 -2.12 21.36
C ASN A 95 -8.77 -2.72 21.43
N LYS A 96 -8.98 -3.95 20.95
CA LYS A 96 -10.29 -4.62 20.86
C LYS A 96 -11.34 -3.81 20.09
N LEU A 97 -10.90 -3.02 19.12
CA LEU A 97 -11.74 -2.25 18.22
C LEU A 97 -12.13 -3.10 17.01
N GLN A 98 -13.30 -2.85 16.43
CA GLN A 98 -13.74 -3.51 15.20
C GLN A 98 -13.91 -2.54 14.03
N VAL A 99 -13.72 -1.24 14.25
CA VAL A 99 -13.99 -0.20 13.27
C VAL A 99 -12.70 0.52 12.92
N VAL A 100 -12.40 0.62 11.63
CA VAL A 100 -11.30 1.47 11.15
C VAL A 100 -11.81 2.91 11.13
N THR A 101 -11.21 3.76 11.96
CA THR A 101 -11.45 5.20 11.95
C THR A 101 -10.17 5.92 11.52
N LYS A 102 -10.27 7.21 11.18
CA LYS A 102 -9.09 8.05 10.92
C LYS A 102 -8.04 7.95 12.03
N GLU A 103 -8.46 7.96 13.28
CA GLU A 103 -7.55 7.89 14.44
C GLU A 103 -6.78 6.56 14.48
N VAL A 104 -7.45 5.45 14.16
CA VAL A 104 -6.80 4.13 14.06
C VAL A 104 -5.76 4.14 12.94
N VAL A 105 -6.09 4.72 11.79
CA VAL A 105 -5.16 4.86 10.65
C VAL A 105 -3.95 5.72 11.03
N GLU A 106 -4.16 6.84 11.71
CA GLU A 106 -3.08 7.73 12.16
C GLU A 106 -2.18 7.08 13.21
N THR A 107 -2.76 6.28 14.12
CA THR A 107 -2.03 5.48 15.10
C THR A 107 -1.22 4.38 14.41
N ALA A 108 -1.82 3.67 13.46
CA ALA A 108 -1.14 2.64 12.67
C ALA A 108 0.03 3.23 11.86
N ARG A 109 -0.11 4.45 11.34
CA ARG A 109 0.98 5.18 10.67
C ARG A 109 2.16 5.42 11.61
N GLN A 110 1.93 5.77 12.88
CA GLN A 110 3.02 5.99 13.85
C GLN A 110 3.80 4.70 14.14
N ASN A 111 3.12 3.55 14.08
CA ASN A 111 3.72 2.22 14.25
C ASN A 111 4.34 1.66 12.96
N LEU A 112 4.21 2.38 11.84
CA LEU A 112 4.76 1.96 10.56
C LEU A 112 6.29 2.12 10.58
N ILE A 113 6.99 1.05 10.95
CA ILE A 113 8.45 0.98 10.80
C ILE A 113 8.75 0.90 9.29
N ILE A 114 8.94 2.06 8.67
CA ILE A 114 9.57 2.15 7.36
C ILE A 114 11.05 1.89 7.60
N GLY A 115 11.47 0.63 7.49
CA GLY A 115 12.90 0.31 7.49
C GLY A 115 13.61 1.17 6.42
N PRO A 116 14.76 1.77 6.72
CA PRO A 116 15.52 2.51 5.71
C PRO A 116 15.80 1.55 4.55
N GLY A 117 15.28 1.89 3.37
CA GLY A 117 15.55 1.18 2.13
C GLY A 117 16.99 1.37 1.68
#